data_AF-A0A3S3RCN4-F1
#
_entry.id   AF-A0A3S3RCN4-F1
#
_cell.length_a   1.000
_cell.length_b   1.000
_cell.length_c   1.000
_cell.angle_alpha   90.00
_cell.angle_beta   90.00
_cell.angle_gamma   90.00
#
_symmetry.space_group_name_H-M   'P 1'
#
loop_
_entity.id
_entity.type
_entity.pdbx_description
1 polymer ?
#
loop_
_entity_poly.entity_id
_entity_poly.type
_entity_poly.pdbx_seq_one_letter_code
_entity_poly.pdbx_strand_id
1 'polypeptide(L)'
;MPLVQEVIKARKPFRREVTTNQITGESTYTVVSDGGTVRHPNTGLTLSARQTSVFVVHPDDPNSARGTVTWEKSYVRGDWDARVRVSATVRALRDVWRMETHLVARSGDETIVDREEVREFPRDMN
;
A
#
# COMPACT_ATOMS: atom_id res chain seq x y z
N MET A 1 -21.55 -21.36 -8.68
CA MET A 1 -20.22 -21.99 -8.62
C MET A 1 -19.17 -20.92 -8.39
N PRO A 2 -18.12 -21.16 -7.58
CA PRO A 2 -17.03 -20.20 -7.46
C PRO A 2 -16.38 -19.97 -8.83
N LEU A 3 -15.95 -18.74 -9.10
CA LEU A 3 -15.20 -18.41 -10.31
C LEU A 3 -13.90 -19.22 -10.33
N VAL A 4 -13.70 -20.02 -11.38
CA VAL A 4 -12.44 -20.74 -11.61
C VAL A 4 -11.29 -19.74 -11.69
N GLN A 5 -10.17 -20.08 -11.06
CA GLN A 5 -8.97 -19.26 -11.03
C GLN A 5 -7.76 -20.08 -11.47
N GLU A 6 -7.02 -19.56 -12.45
CA GLU A 6 -5.69 -20.02 -12.85
C GLU A 6 -4.65 -19.17 -12.10
N VAL A 7 -3.71 -19.80 -11.40
CA VAL A 7 -2.65 -19.09 -10.68
C VAL A 7 -1.47 -18.86 -11.62
N ILE A 8 -1.19 -17.60 -11.96
CA ILE A 8 0.00 -17.20 -12.74
C ILE A 8 1.18 -16.98 -11.81
N LYS A 9 0.96 -16.30 -10.68
CA LYS A 9 1.94 -16.11 -9.61
C LYS A 9 1.27 -16.46 -8.30
N ALA A 10 1.88 -17.37 -7.55
CA ALA A 10 1.36 -17.77 -6.25
C ALA A 10 1.30 -16.58 -5.29
N ARG A 11 0.21 -16.51 -4.50
CA ARG A 11 0.14 -15.60 -3.35
C ARG A 11 1.28 -15.90 -2.39
N LYS A 12 1.82 -14.87 -1.74
CA LYS A 12 2.73 -15.09 -0.62
C LYS A 12 1.95 -15.24 0.67
N PRO A 13 2.49 -15.97 1.67
CA PRO A 13 1.93 -15.95 3.01
C PRO A 13 1.83 -14.50 3.50
N PHE A 14 0.73 -14.23 4.18
CA PHE A 14 0.55 -12.98 4.89
C PHE A 14 1.65 -12.84 5.96
N ARG A 15 2.36 -11.71 5.95
CA ARG A 15 3.47 -11.44 6.88
C ARG A 15 3.08 -10.28 7.80
N ARG A 16 3.28 -10.48 9.10
CA ARG A 16 3.25 -9.44 10.13
C ARG A 16 4.52 -9.57 10.94
N GLU A 17 5.22 -8.46 11.15
CA GLU A 17 6.50 -8.45 11.85
C GLU A 17 6.63 -7.17 12.67
N VAL A 18 7.20 -7.29 13.86
CA VAL A 18 7.65 -6.17 14.69
C VAL A 18 9.16 -6.27 14.80
N THR A 19 9.86 -5.18 14.53
CA THR A 19 11.29 -5.05 14.79
C THR A 19 11.54 -3.85 15.70
N THR A 20 12.59 -3.91 16.51
CA THR A 20 13.03 -2.79 17.34
C THR A 20 14.51 -2.56 17.09
N ASN A 21 14.86 -1.34 16.71
CA ASN A 21 16.25 -0.92 16.60
C ASN A 21 16.83 -0.77 18.02
N GLN A 22 17.81 -1.60 18.36
CA GLN A 22 18.38 -1.63 19.71
C GLN A 22 19.28 -0.41 20.02
N ILE A 23 19.72 0.33 19.01
CA ILE A 23 20.50 1.56 19.19
C ILE A 23 19.57 2.74 19.45
N THR A 24 18.50 2.85 18.66
CA THR A 24 17.62 4.02 18.68
C THR A 24 16.32 3.80 19.45
N GLY A 25 15.98 2.59 19.89
CA GLY A 25 14.70 2.28 20.53
C GLY A 25 13.49 2.28 19.59
N GLU A 26 13.64 2.69 18.33
CA GLU A 26 12.54 2.79 17.36
C GLU A 26 11.95 1.41 17.05
N SER A 27 10.62 1.31 17.14
CA SER A 27 9.88 0.10 16.80
C SER A 27 9.17 0.26 15.46
N THR A 28 9.34 -0.73 14.58
CA THR A 28 8.70 -0.81 13.27
C THR A 28 7.77 -2.01 13.22
N TYR A 29 6.51 -1.78 12.88
CA TYR A 29 5.51 -2.78 12.59
C TYR A 29 5.21 -2.85 11.10
N THR A 30 5.50 -3.99 10.48
CA THR A 30 5.30 -4.20 9.03
C THR A 30 4.24 -5.27 8.78
N VAL A 31 3.31 -4.97 7.87
CA VAL A 31 2.29 -5.90 7.38
C VAL A 31 2.39 -5.99 5.85
N VAL A 32 2.50 -7.20 5.32
CA VAL A 32 2.56 -7.45 3.87
C VAL A 32 1.50 -8.47 3.48
N SER A 33 0.73 -8.12 2.45
CA SER A 33 -0.19 -9.01 1.76
C SER A 33 0.15 -8.97 0.27
N ASP A 34 0.53 -10.11 -0.31
CA ASP A 34 0.77 -10.26 -1.76
C ASP A 34 -0.16 -11.37 -2.25
N GLY A 35 -1.24 -10.96 -2.91
CA GLY A 35 -2.25 -11.86 -3.46
C GLY A 35 -1.76 -12.67 -4.66
N GLY A 36 -0.53 -12.42 -5.14
CA GLY A 36 -0.01 -13.03 -6.34
C GLY A 36 -0.70 -12.47 -7.58
N THR A 37 -0.81 -13.31 -8.60
CA THR A 37 -1.46 -12.99 -9.88
C THR A 37 -2.33 -14.16 -10.28
N VAL A 38 -3.61 -13.89 -10.51
CA VAL A 38 -4.58 -14.91 -10.93
C VAL A 38 -5.29 -14.48 -12.20
N ARG A 39 -5.61 -15.46 -13.05
CA ARG A 39 -6.42 -15.30 -14.25
C ARG A 39 -7.76 -15.98 -14.06
N HIS A 40 -8.82 -15.31 -14.47
CA HIS A 40 -10.18 -15.84 -14.49
C HIS A 40 -10.53 -16.30 -15.90
N PRO A 41 -10.56 -17.61 -16.20
CA PRO A 41 -10.70 -18.10 -17.57
C PRO A 41 -12.02 -17.66 -18.23
N ASN A 42 -13.10 -17.64 -17.44
CA ASN A 42 -14.44 -17.28 -17.90
C ASN A 42 -14.54 -15.84 -18.41
N THR A 43 -13.69 -14.92 -17.93
CA THR A 43 -13.70 -13.50 -18.32
C THR A 43 -12.46 -13.09 -19.11
N GLY A 44 -11.38 -13.87 -19.01
CA GLY A 44 -10.05 -13.53 -19.52
C GLY A 44 -9.29 -12.50 -18.67
N LEU A 45 -9.84 -12.09 -17.51
CA LEU A 45 -9.23 -11.09 -16.64
C LEU A 45 -8.08 -11.68 -15.82
N THR A 46 -6.91 -11.08 -15.92
CA THR A 46 -5.77 -11.31 -15.03
C THR A 46 -5.67 -10.16 -14.03
N LEU A 47 -5.55 -10.46 -12.75
CA LEU A 47 -5.42 -9.46 -11.68
C LEU A 47 -4.23 -9.77 -10.77
N SER A 48 -3.57 -8.71 -10.30
CA SER A 48 -2.60 -8.79 -9.21
C SER A 48 -2.91 -7.73 -8.15
N ALA A 49 -2.63 -8.04 -6.89
CA ALA A 49 -2.80 -7.11 -5.79
C ALA A 49 -1.72 -7.32 -4.74
N ARG A 50 -1.09 -6.22 -4.30
CA ARG A 50 -0.14 -6.20 -3.19
C ARG A 50 -0.39 -5.00 -2.30
N GLN A 51 -0.25 -5.21 -1.01
CA GLN A 51 -0.30 -4.17 0.01
C GLN A 51 0.92 -4.31 0.93
N THR A 52 1.50 -3.17 1.30
CA THR A 52 2.53 -3.09 2.35
C THR A 52 2.19 -1.92 3.26
N SER A 53 2.04 -2.20 4.55
CA SER A 53 1.85 -1.19 5.59
C SER A 53 3.05 -1.23 6.53
N VAL A 54 3.66 -0.08 6.78
CA VAL A 54 4.81 0.10 7.68
C VAL A 54 4.45 1.19 8.68
N PHE A 55 4.47 0.87 9.96
CA PHE A 55 4.22 1.80 11.05
C PHE A 55 5.46 1.87 11.92
N VAL A 56 5.89 3.08 12.26
CA VAL A 56 7.13 3.35 12.97
C VAL A 56 6.83 4.29 14.12
N VAL A 57 7.39 4.04 15.30
CA VAL A 57 7.29 4.93 16.45
C VAL A 57 8.47 4.72 17.41
N HIS A 58 8.99 5.81 17.94
CA HIS A 58 9.91 5.80 19.08
C HIS A 58 9.11 5.77 20.39
N PRO A 59 9.42 4.89 21.35
CA PRO A 59 8.65 4.73 22.58
C PRO A 59 8.61 6.01 23.44
N ASP A 60 9.70 6.79 23.44
CA ASP A 60 9.80 8.03 24.23
C ASP A 60 9.31 9.29 23.49
N ASP A 61 8.96 9.19 22.21
CA ASP A 61 8.46 10.32 21.42
C ASP A 61 7.23 9.93 20.60
N PRO A 62 6.01 10.17 21.10
CA PRO A 62 4.80 9.88 20.35
C PRO A 62 4.66 10.71 19.07
N ASN A 63 5.36 11.86 18.96
CA ASN A 63 5.33 12.68 17.75
C ASN A 63 6.22 12.14 16.62
N SER A 64 7.04 11.13 16.91
CA SER A 64 7.80 10.39 15.90
C SER A 64 6.93 9.44 15.07
N ALA A 65 5.69 9.19 15.50
CA ALA A 65 4.86 8.16 14.89
C ALA A 65 4.58 8.45 13.41
N ARG A 66 4.90 7.48 12.56
CA ARG A 66 4.70 7.52 11.10
C ARG A 66 4.10 6.21 10.60
N GLY A 67 3.00 6.29 9.86
CA GLY A 67 2.43 5.16 9.13
C GLY A 67 2.54 5.39 7.63
N THR A 68 3.01 4.41 6.87
CA THR A 68 2.98 4.42 5.40
C THR A 68 2.29 3.17 4.90
N VAL A 69 1.26 3.35 4.07
CA VAL A 69 0.54 2.25 3.41
C VAL A 69 0.69 2.41 1.91
N THR A 70 1.16 1.35 1.25
CA THR A 70 1.26 1.28 -0.21
C THR A 70 0.38 0.15 -0.73
N TRP A 71 -0.43 0.47 -1.74
CA TRP A 71 -1.28 -0.46 -2.47
C TRP A 71 -0.88 -0.47 -3.93
N GLU A 72 -0.81 -1.66 -4.51
CA GLU A 72 -0.52 -1.88 -5.91
C GLU A 72 -1.54 -2.86 -6.47
N LYS A 73 -2.17 -2.51 -7.59
CA LYS A 73 -3.08 -3.38 -8.31
C LYS A 73 -2.82 -3.32 -9.80
N SER A 74 -2.94 -4.46 -10.48
CA SER A 74 -2.95 -4.54 -11.93
C SER A 74 -4.14 -5.35 -12.42
N TYR A 75 -4.64 -4.98 -13.61
CA TYR A 75 -5.76 -5.61 -14.29
C TYR A 75 -5.40 -5.71 -15.77
N VAL A 76 -5.44 -6.93 -16.32
CA VAL A 76 -5.11 -7.18 -17.72
C VAL A 76 -6.18 -8.04 -18.38
N ARG A 77 -6.66 -7.64 -19.55
CA ARG A 77 -7.61 -8.42 -20.37
C ARG A 77 -7.46 -8.05 -21.85
N GLY A 78 -6.87 -8.94 -22.65
CA GLY A 78 -6.53 -8.61 -24.04
C GLY A 78 -5.58 -7.43 -24.08
N ASP A 79 -5.90 -6.40 -24.86
CA ASP A 79 -5.09 -5.18 -25.00
C ASP A 79 -5.29 -4.19 -23.83
N TRP A 80 -6.25 -4.43 -22.94
CA TRP A 80 -6.44 -3.61 -21.75
C TRP A 80 -5.44 -4.00 -20.66
N ASP A 81 -4.60 -3.05 -20.23
CA ASP A 81 -3.66 -3.17 -19.10
C ASP A 81 -3.78 -1.93 -18.22
N ALA A 82 -4.37 -2.05 -17.04
CA ALA A 82 -4.52 -0.97 -16.08
C ALA A 82 -3.72 -1.27 -14.82
N ARG A 83 -2.89 -0.31 -14.38
CA ARG A 83 -2.07 -0.44 -13.18
C ARG A 83 -2.28 0.77 -12.29
N VAL A 84 -2.53 0.54 -11.00
CA VAL A 84 -2.72 1.60 -10.01
C VAL A 84 -1.79 1.34 -8.83
N ARG A 85 -1.03 2.36 -8.46
CA ARG A 85 -0.23 2.40 -7.24
C ARG A 85 -0.65 3.60 -6.40
N VAL A 86 -0.96 3.36 -5.14
CA VAL A 86 -1.30 4.39 -4.16
C VAL A 86 -0.37 4.26 -2.98
N SER A 87 0.23 5.35 -2.53
CA SER A 87 0.93 5.44 -1.26
C SER A 87 0.32 6.54 -0.41
N ALA A 88 0.14 6.28 0.88
CA ALA A 88 -0.28 7.27 1.84
C ALA A 88 0.62 7.19 3.07
N THR A 89 1.22 8.30 3.46
CA THR A 89 2.01 8.45 4.69
C THR A 89 1.31 9.42 5.62
N VAL A 90 1.10 9.02 6.88
CA VAL A 90 0.60 9.88 7.94
C VAL A 90 1.70 10.04 8.99
N ARG A 91 1.97 11.29 9.40
CA ARG A 91 2.88 11.63 10.50
C ARG A 91 2.10 12.30 11.63
N ALA A 92 2.33 11.86 12.86
CA ALA A 92 1.73 12.42 14.06
C ALA A 92 2.59 13.60 14.55
N LEU A 93 2.57 14.75 13.87
CA LEU A 93 3.34 15.90 14.33
C LEU A 93 2.71 16.49 15.61
N ARG A 94 3.47 17.37 16.27
CA ARG A 94 3.08 17.99 17.55
C ARG A 94 1.67 18.58 17.51
N ASP A 95 1.39 19.38 16.48
CA ASP A 95 0.16 20.19 16.41
C ASP A 95 -0.80 19.71 15.31
N VAL A 96 -0.34 18.85 14.40
CA VAL A 96 -1.13 18.38 13.24
C VAL A 96 -0.86 16.92 12.90
N TRP A 97 -1.85 16.28 12.28
CA TRP A 97 -1.63 15.11 11.46
C TRP A 97 -1.27 15.55 10.05
N ARG A 98 -0.06 15.22 9.59
CA ARG A 98 0.35 15.48 8.21
C ARG A 98 0.19 14.23 7.38
N MET A 99 -0.67 14.29 6.35
CA MET A 99 -0.92 13.22 5.40
C MET A 99 -0.34 13.57 4.03
N GLU A 100 0.54 12.72 3.53
CA GLU A 100 1.13 12.77 2.19
C GLU A 100 0.59 11.60 1.37
N THR A 101 0.04 11.86 0.19
CA THR A 101 -0.47 10.82 -0.71
C THR A 101 0.16 10.93 -2.07
N HIS A 102 0.39 9.78 -2.71
CA HIS A 102 0.86 9.67 -4.08
C HIS A 102 0.05 8.62 -4.82
N LEU A 103 -0.60 9.00 -5.92
CA LEU A 103 -1.40 8.15 -6.78
C LEU A 103 -0.80 8.14 -8.18
N VAL A 104 -0.45 6.96 -8.67
CA VAL A 104 -0.03 6.72 -10.05
C VAL A 104 -0.97 5.72 -10.69
N ALA A 105 -1.60 6.10 -11.81
CA ALA A 105 -2.41 5.21 -12.63
C ALA A 105 -1.88 5.17 -14.06
N ARG A 106 -1.74 3.96 -14.61
CA ARG A 106 -1.22 3.69 -15.95
C ARG A 106 -2.17 2.86 -16.79
N SER A 107 -2.16 3.15 -18.10
CA SER A 107 -2.78 2.35 -19.16
C SER A 107 -1.68 1.83 -20.07
N GLY A 108 -1.35 0.54 -19.99
CA GLY A 108 -0.12 -0.02 -20.57
C GLY A 108 1.11 0.71 -20.01
N ASP A 109 1.85 1.36 -20.90
CA ASP A 109 3.05 2.14 -20.56
C ASP A 109 2.76 3.64 -20.35
N GLU A 110 1.56 4.11 -20.68
CA GLU A 110 1.17 5.50 -20.52
C GLU A 110 0.74 5.81 -19.08
N THR A 111 1.26 6.90 -18.50
CA THR A 111 0.81 7.39 -17.20
C THR A 111 -0.33 8.38 -17.39
N ILE A 112 -1.53 8.01 -16.92
CA ILE A 112 -2.76 8.80 -17.09
C ILE A 112 -2.99 9.70 -15.87
N VAL A 113 -2.57 9.24 -14.69
CA VAL A 113 -2.62 10.01 -13.45
C VAL A 113 -1.28 9.88 -12.76
N ASP A 114 -0.73 11.02 -12.38
CA ASP A 114 0.34 11.14 -11.39
C ASP A 114 -0.02 12.32 -10.50
N ARG A 115 -0.36 12.05 -9.24
CA ARG A 115 -0.83 13.08 -8.32
C ARG A 115 -0.22 12.87 -6.95
N GLU A 116 0.41 13.93 -6.46
CA GLU A 116 0.83 14.06 -5.08
C GLU A 116 -0.03 15.08 -4.36
N GLU A 117 -0.30 14.84 -3.09
CA GLU A 117 -1.03 15.77 -2.25
C GLU A 117 -0.51 15.72 -0.81
N VAL A 118 -0.41 16.89 -0.18
CA VAL A 118 -0.13 17.03 1.25
C VAL A 118 -1.31 17.74 1.89
N ARG A 119 -1.86 17.15 2.96
CA ARG A 119 -2.89 17.76 3.80
C ARG A 119 -2.48 17.70 5.25
N GLU A 120 -2.84 18.74 5.99
CA GLU A 120 -2.67 18.79 7.42
C GLU A 120 -4.04 18.86 8.09
N PHE A 121 -4.19 18.15 9.19
CA PHE A 121 -5.41 18.11 9.99
C PHE A 121 -5.07 18.47 11.43
N PRO A 122 -5.93 19.21 12.16
CA PRO A 122 -5.74 19.48 13.57
C PRO A 122 -5.51 18.20 14.38
N ARG A 123 -4.65 18.26 15.40
CA ARG A 123 -4.25 17.09 16.18
C ARG A 123 -5.42 16.38 16.87
N ASP A 124 -6.42 17.15 17.27
CA ASP A 124 -7.65 16.74 17.94
C ASP A 124 -8.80 16.41 16.96
N MET A 125 -8.60 16.62 15.66
CA MET A 125 -9.56 16.36 14.59
C MET A 125 -10.93 17.04 14.74
N ASN A 126 -11.01 18.13 15.52
CA ASN A 126 -12.22 18.96 15.65
C ASN A 126 -12.30 20.05 14.58
#